data_AF-D1B3E4-F1
#
_entry.id   AF-D1B3E4-F1
#
_cell.length_a   1.000
_cell.length_b   1.000
_cell.length_c   1.000
_cell.angle_alpha   90.00
_cell.angle_beta   90.00
_cell.angle_gamma   90.00
#
_symmetry.space_group_name_H-M   'P 1'
#
loop_
_entity.id
_entity.type
_entity.pdbx_description
1 polymer ?
#
loop_
_entity_poly.entity_id
_entity_poly.type
_entity_poly.pdbx_seq_one_letter_code
_entity_poly.pdbx_strand_id
1 'polypeptide(L)'
;MKKAFTMIELVFVIVVLGILAGVAIPKLAVTRDDAMLVKGKSQVAAIRSGIALQKSKRLLEGNTTALTLDTNTTTAEGQELFKNVLDYPIISKNADGHWMKTTTGYSFKILGQTIPFTYNAATGFTCDTTNSSTGTNCKSLTQ
;
A
#
# COMPACT_ATOMS: atom_id res chain seq x y z
N MET A 1 -38.68 41.25 14.72
CA MET A 1 -39.10 41.03 13.32
C MET A 1 -38.10 40.08 12.67
N LYS A 2 -38.49 38.86 12.29
CA LYS A 2 -37.61 37.93 11.58
C LYS A 2 -37.53 38.37 10.12
N LYS A 3 -36.32 38.68 9.62
CA LYS A 3 -36.12 38.91 8.19
C LYS A 3 -36.32 37.57 7.47
N ALA A 4 -37.36 37.48 6.66
CA ALA A 4 -37.54 36.37 5.75
C ALA A 4 -36.42 36.45 4.70
N PHE A 5 -35.79 35.31 4.43
CA PHE A 5 -34.80 35.16 3.37
C PHE A 5 -35.47 35.47 2.02
N THR A 6 -34.86 36.29 1.18
CA THR A 6 -35.46 36.64 -0.11
C THR A 6 -35.32 35.47 -1.09
N MET A 7 -36.27 35.35 -2.02
CA MET A 7 -36.20 34.33 -3.07
C MET A 7 -34.91 34.44 -3.89
N ILE A 8 -34.37 35.65 -4.07
CA ILE A 8 -33.15 35.87 -4.84
C ILE A 8 -31.89 35.38 -4.11
N GLU A 9 -31.84 35.52 -2.79
CA GLU A 9 -30.74 34.96 -1.99
C GLU A 9 -30.75 33.43 -2.04
N LEU A 10 -31.93 32.81 -2.05
CA LEU A 10 -32.06 31.36 -2.16
C LEU A 10 -31.57 30.85 -3.53
N VAL A 11 -31.94 31.55 -4.61
CA VAL A 11 -31.47 31.23 -5.97
C VAL A 11 -29.96 31.41 -6.11
N PHE A 12 -29.39 32.47 -5.52
CA PHE A 12 -27.94 32.68 -5.55
C PHE A 12 -27.19 31.54 -4.84
N VAL A 13 -27.68 31.09 -3.68
CA VAL A 13 -27.07 30.00 -2.92
C VAL A 13 -27.07 28.69 -3.71
N ILE A 14 -28.19 28.30 -4.34
CA ILE A 14 -28.24 27.05 -5.11
C ILE A 14 -27.35 27.09 -6.36
N VAL A 15 -27.21 28.25 -7.01
CA VAL A 15 -26.33 28.43 -8.17
C VAL A 15 -24.86 28.29 -7.74
N VAL A 16 -24.47 28.96 -6.65
CA VAL A 16 -23.11 28.86 -6.12
C VAL A 16 -22.79 27.43 -5.68
N LEU A 17 -23.72 26.75 -4.96
CA LEU A 17 -23.56 25.34 -4.60
C LEU A 17 -23.48 24.42 -5.83
N GLY A 18 -24.22 24.70 -6.90
CA GLY A 18 -24.14 23.97 -8.16
C GLY A 18 -22.78 24.09 -8.86
N ILE A 19 -22.21 25.30 -8.90
CA ILE A 19 -20.88 25.55 -9.48
C ILE A 19 -19.80 24.88 -8.63
N LEU A 20 -19.85 25.04 -7.30
CA LEU A 20 -18.89 24.44 -6.38
C LEU A 20 -18.94 22.90 -6.43
N ALA A 21 -20.13 22.31 -6.57
CA ALA A 21 -20.29 20.87 -6.73
C ALA A 21 -19.65 20.34 -8.04
N GLY A 22 -19.72 21.11 -9.14
CA GLY A 22 -19.14 20.71 -10.42
C GLY A 22 -17.61 20.76 -10.46
N VAL A 23 -16.98 21.72 -9.78
CA VAL A 23 -15.53 21.96 -9.85
C VAL A 23 -14.72 21.08 -8.88
N ALA A 24 -15.32 20.57 -7.79
CA ALA A 24 -14.59 19.86 -6.74
C ALA A 24 -14.25 18.37 -7.05
N ILE A 25 -14.90 17.76 -8.06
CA ILE A 25 -14.82 16.32 -8.31
C ILE A 25 -13.53 15.84 -9.03
N PRO A 26 -12.98 16.53 -10.06
CA PRO A 26 -12.01 15.88 -10.96
C PRO A 26 -10.63 15.58 -10.34
N LYS A 27 -10.27 16.20 -9.19
CA LYS A 27 -8.89 16.11 -8.65
C LYS A 27 -8.69 15.01 -7.59
N LEU A 28 -9.76 14.40 -7.08
CA LEU A 28 -9.67 13.47 -5.95
C LEU A 28 -9.42 12.01 -6.36
N ALA A 29 -9.72 11.61 -7.60
CA ALA A 29 -9.53 10.24 -8.05
C ALA A 29 -8.05 9.91 -8.33
N VAL A 30 -7.39 10.74 -9.16
CA VAL A 30 -5.99 10.52 -9.56
C VAL A 30 -5.03 10.56 -8.36
N THR A 31 -5.29 11.45 -7.40
CA THR A 31 -4.44 11.60 -6.21
C THR A 31 -4.50 10.39 -5.27
N ARG A 32 -5.60 9.61 -5.29
CA ARG A 32 -5.73 8.39 -4.46
C ARG A 32 -4.89 7.25 -5.00
N ASP A 33 -4.87 7.07 -6.31
CA ASP A 33 -4.12 6.01 -6.98
C ASP A 33 -2.61 6.24 -6.81
N ASP A 34 -2.16 7.47 -7.03
CA ASP A 34 -0.77 7.88 -6.80
C ASP A 34 -0.37 7.70 -5.34
N ALA A 35 -1.25 8.06 -4.39
CA ALA A 35 -0.99 7.87 -2.97
C ALA A 35 -0.84 6.39 -2.59
N MET A 36 -1.64 5.49 -3.20
CA MET A 36 -1.51 4.05 -2.99
C MET A 36 -0.19 3.52 -3.55
N LEU A 37 0.26 4.01 -4.70
CA LEU A 37 1.55 3.64 -5.29
C LEU A 37 2.72 4.09 -4.42
N VAL A 38 2.71 5.36 -3.99
CA VAL A 38 3.76 5.93 -3.12
C VAL A 38 3.79 5.21 -1.77
N LYS A 39 2.63 4.88 -1.20
CA LYS A 39 2.53 4.06 0.01
C LYS A 39 3.13 2.67 -0.19
N GLY A 40 2.82 2.01 -1.30
CA GLY A 40 3.40 0.71 -1.63
C GLY A 40 4.92 0.79 -1.74
N LYS A 41 5.44 1.78 -2.47
CA LYS A 41 6.88 2.02 -2.63
C LYS A 41 7.59 2.26 -1.30
N SER A 42 7.02 3.09 -0.43
CA SER A 42 7.60 3.36 0.90
C SER A 42 7.60 2.11 1.78
N GLN A 43 6.54 1.30 1.74
CA GLN A 43 6.47 0.03 2.45
C GLN A 43 7.48 -1.00 1.93
N VAL A 44 7.65 -1.13 0.61
CA VAL A 44 8.68 -2.00 0.01
C VAL A 44 10.08 -1.58 0.47
N ALA A 45 10.38 -0.28 0.47
CA ALA A 45 11.66 0.24 0.93
C ALA A 45 11.89 -0.05 2.42
N ALA A 46 10.88 0.14 3.27
CA ALA A 46 10.94 -0.17 4.69
C ALA A 46 11.19 -1.67 4.94
N ILE A 47 10.47 -2.55 4.23
CA ILE A 47 10.65 -4.01 4.32
C ILE A 47 12.08 -4.39 3.92
N ARG A 48 12.59 -3.87 2.80
CA ARG A 48 13.97 -4.14 2.35
C ARG A 48 15.01 -3.66 3.34
N SER A 49 14.82 -2.47 3.91
CA SER A 49 15.71 -1.91 4.94
C SER A 49 15.72 -2.77 6.21
N GLY A 50 14.55 -3.14 6.71
CA GLY A 50 14.42 -4.03 7.86
C GLY A 50 15.08 -5.38 7.62
N ILE A 51 14.95 -5.95 6.41
CA ILE A 51 15.58 -7.23 6.05
C ILE A 51 17.10 -7.10 6.11
N ALA A 52 17.65 -6.02 5.54
CA ALA A 52 19.09 -5.78 5.55
C ALA A 52 19.62 -5.59 6.98
N LEU A 53 18.89 -4.84 7.81
CA LEU A 53 19.22 -4.63 9.22
C LEU A 53 19.23 -5.96 9.99
N GLN A 54 18.16 -6.74 9.86
CA GLN A 54 18.04 -8.01 10.57
C GLN A 54 19.05 -9.05 10.07
N LYS A 55 19.39 -9.04 8.78
CA LYS A 55 20.47 -9.85 8.21
C LYS A 55 21.83 -9.43 8.80
N SER A 56 22.12 -8.13 8.88
CA SER A 56 23.36 -7.63 9.47
C SER A 56 23.47 -8.00 10.95
N LYS A 57 22.38 -7.87 11.72
CA LYS A 57 22.33 -8.30 13.12
C LYS A 57 22.64 -9.79 13.29
N ARG A 58 22.01 -10.65 12.49
CA ARG A 58 22.24 -12.10 12.57
C ARG A 58 23.65 -12.53 12.16
N LEU A 59 24.26 -11.83 11.20
CA LEU A 59 25.65 -12.06 10.82
C LEU A 59 26.61 -11.75 11.98
N LEU A 60 26.33 -10.71 12.76
CA LEU A 60 27.10 -10.39 13.98
C LEU A 60 26.90 -11.42 15.09
N GLU A 61 25.69 -12.01 15.18
CA GLU A 61 25.37 -13.09 16.11
C GLU A 61 25.88 -14.47 15.65
N GLY A 62 26.51 -14.57 14.47
CA GLY A 62 26.96 -15.84 13.89
C GLY A 62 25.82 -16.77 13.45
N ASN A 63 24.59 -16.27 13.33
CA ASN A 63 23.41 -17.04 12.97
C ASN A 63 23.17 -17.01 11.45
N THR A 64 23.38 -18.15 10.79
CA THR A 64 23.21 -18.32 9.33
C THR A 64 21.82 -18.81 8.93
N THR A 65 20.88 -18.94 9.88
CA THR A 65 19.52 -19.42 9.61
C THR A 65 18.76 -18.43 8.73
N ALA A 66 17.99 -18.95 7.77
CA ALA A 66 17.14 -18.16 6.90
C ALA A 66 16.25 -17.19 7.70
N LEU A 67 16.17 -15.95 7.21
CA LEU A 67 15.36 -14.92 7.85
C LEU A 67 13.87 -15.20 7.62
N THR A 68 13.12 -15.37 8.72
CA THR A 68 11.67 -15.43 8.70
C THR A 68 11.12 -14.01 8.85
N LEU A 69 10.38 -13.55 7.84
CA LEU A 69 9.82 -12.19 7.80
C LEU A 69 8.66 -11.99 8.79
N ASP A 70 7.88 -13.03 9.01
CA ASP A 70 6.80 -13.07 10.00
C ASP A 70 6.60 -14.51 10.50
N THR A 71 5.75 -14.68 11.53
CA THR A 71 5.44 -15.97 12.16
C THR A 71 4.11 -16.57 11.71
N ASN A 72 3.33 -15.87 10.88
CA ASN A 72 1.97 -16.26 10.51
C ASN A 72 2.01 -17.23 9.33
N THR A 73 1.29 -18.34 9.41
CA THR A 73 1.21 -19.33 8.31
C THR A 73 -0.11 -19.24 7.54
N THR A 74 -1.04 -18.42 8.00
CA THR A 74 -2.39 -18.30 7.46
C THR A 74 -2.52 -17.14 6.48
N THR A 75 -3.16 -17.39 5.33
CA THR A 75 -3.49 -16.39 4.30
C THR A 75 -4.82 -15.67 4.60
N ALA A 76 -4.95 -15.13 5.83
CA ALA A 76 -6.17 -14.48 6.29
C ALA A 76 -5.99 -12.95 6.42
N GLU A 77 -7.10 -12.22 6.40
CA GLU A 77 -7.13 -10.80 6.79
C GLU A 77 -6.90 -10.65 8.30
N GLY A 78 -6.42 -9.48 8.72
CA GLY A 78 -6.16 -9.17 10.13
C GLY A 78 -4.84 -9.69 10.69
N GLN A 79 -4.05 -10.42 9.89
CA GLN A 79 -2.76 -10.96 10.31
C GLN A 79 -1.65 -9.92 10.30
N GLU A 80 -0.74 -9.99 11.27
CA GLU A 80 0.46 -9.16 11.34
C GLU A 80 1.51 -9.62 10.33
N LEU A 81 1.85 -8.78 9.37
CA LEU A 81 2.90 -9.05 8.38
C LEU A 81 4.20 -8.33 8.76
N PHE A 82 5.33 -8.94 8.43
CA PHE A 82 6.68 -8.39 8.59
C PHE A 82 7.12 -8.07 10.04
N LYS A 83 6.47 -8.67 11.05
CA LYS A 83 6.76 -8.40 12.48
C LYS A 83 8.22 -8.59 12.89
N ASN A 84 8.95 -9.48 12.23
CA ASN A 84 10.35 -9.76 12.58
C ASN A 84 11.34 -8.77 11.94
N VAL A 85 10.82 -7.82 11.15
CA VAL A 85 11.60 -6.97 10.25
C VAL A 85 11.18 -5.50 10.34
N LEU A 86 9.91 -5.22 10.63
CA LEU A 86 9.37 -3.89 10.89
C LEU A 86 9.01 -3.74 12.36
N ASP A 87 9.26 -2.56 12.94
CA ASP A 87 8.82 -2.24 14.31
C ASP A 87 7.30 -2.21 14.44
N TYR A 88 6.62 -1.78 13.37
CA TYR A 88 5.16 -1.79 13.27
C TYR A 88 4.74 -2.79 12.19
N PRO A 89 4.02 -3.87 12.57
CA PRO A 89 3.56 -4.84 11.60
C PRO A 89 2.50 -4.25 10.68
N ILE A 90 2.50 -4.70 9.43
CA ILE A 90 1.45 -4.31 8.47
C ILE A 90 0.31 -5.30 8.60
N ILE A 91 -0.92 -4.80 8.81
CA ILE A 91 -2.09 -5.67 8.92
C ILE A 91 -2.56 -6.12 7.54
N SER A 92 -2.70 -7.43 7.37
CA SER A 92 -3.16 -8.10 6.15
C SER A 92 -4.60 -7.69 5.80
N LYS A 93 -4.84 -7.24 4.56
CA LYS A 93 -6.18 -6.86 4.06
C LYS A 93 -6.29 -7.01 2.54
N ASN A 94 -7.42 -7.51 2.04
CA ASN A 94 -7.72 -7.65 0.60
C ASN A 94 -8.29 -6.36 0.00
N ALA A 95 -7.52 -5.27 0.06
CA ALA A 95 -7.93 -3.98 -0.48
C ALA A 95 -6.77 -3.26 -1.16
N ASP A 96 -7.08 -2.34 -2.08
CA ASP A 96 -6.05 -1.54 -2.74
C ASP A 96 -5.24 -0.73 -1.73
N GLY A 97 -3.92 -0.69 -1.92
CA GLY A 97 -2.98 -0.06 -1.00
C GLY A 97 -2.68 -0.90 0.25
N HIS A 98 -3.05 -2.18 0.28
CA HIS A 98 -2.78 -3.10 1.38
C HIS A 98 -1.97 -4.32 0.94
N TRP A 99 -1.29 -4.90 1.93
CA TRP A 99 -0.55 -6.15 1.79
C TRP A 99 -1.42 -7.32 2.25
N MET A 100 -1.17 -8.49 1.68
CA MET A 100 -1.75 -9.75 2.11
C MET A 100 -0.73 -10.86 2.00
N LYS A 101 -0.77 -11.81 2.94
CA LYS A 101 0.03 -13.03 2.86
C LYS A 101 -0.54 -13.99 1.81
N THR A 102 0.33 -14.59 1.01
CA THR A 102 0.00 -15.67 0.08
C THR A 102 0.72 -16.94 0.50
N THR A 103 0.37 -18.08 -0.09
CA THR A 103 0.97 -19.39 0.23
C THR A 103 2.50 -19.40 0.07
N THR A 104 3.02 -18.61 -0.87
CA THR A 104 4.44 -18.59 -1.26
C THR A 104 5.15 -17.28 -0.95
N GLY A 105 4.47 -16.31 -0.33
CA GLY A 105 5.04 -14.99 -0.05
C GLY A 105 4.00 -13.96 0.38
N TYR A 106 4.03 -12.80 -0.28
CA TYR A 106 3.15 -11.68 -0.01
C TYR A 106 2.56 -11.15 -1.30
N SER A 107 1.51 -10.37 -1.20
CA SER A 107 0.94 -9.66 -2.32
C SER A 107 0.57 -8.25 -1.92
N PHE A 108 0.78 -7.31 -2.83
CA PHE A 108 0.33 -5.93 -2.68
C PHE A 108 -0.73 -5.66 -3.75
N LYS A 109 -1.89 -5.15 -3.33
CA LYS A 109 -2.99 -4.88 -4.25
C LYS A 109 -3.03 -3.40 -4.63
N ILE A 110 -3.10 -3.09 -5.91
CA ILE A 110 -3.21 -1.72 -6.41
C ILE A 110 -4.00 -1.70 -7.73
N LEU A 111 -4.90 -0.72 -7.88
CA LEU A 111 -5.75 -0.57 -9.08
C LEU A 111 -6.48 -1.88 -9.45
N GLY A 112 -6.92 -2.66 -8.46
CA GLY A 112 -7.56 -3.95 -8.65
C GLY A 112 -6.61 -5.10 -9.03
N GLN A 113 -5.33 -4.84 -9.25
CA GLN A 113 -4.32 -5.85 -9.56
C GLN A 113 -3.59 -6.32 -8.30
N THR A 114 -3.36 -7.62 -8.20
CA THR A 114 -2.63 -8.23 -7.08
C THR A 114 -1.21 -8.57 -7.51
N ILE A 115 -0.22 -7.88 -6.96
CA ILE A 115 1.18 -8.02 -7.34
C ILE A 115 1.86 -8.97 -6.36
N PRO A 116 2.32 -10.16 -6.78
CA PRO A 116 3.01 -11.09 -5.91
C PRO A 116 4.43 -10.61 -5.61
N PHE A 117 4.82 -10.68 -4.35
CA PHE A 117 6.15 -10.46 -3.83
C PHE A 117 6.67 -11.73 -3.17
N THR A 118 7.90 -12.07 -3.51
CA THR A 118 8.62 -13.22 -2.95
C THR A 118 9.86 -12.72 -2.22
N TYR A 119 10.17 -13.37 -1.11
CA TYR A 119 11.42 -13.16 -0.41
C TYR A 119 12.37 -14.32 -0.68
N ASN A 120 13.59 -13.99 -1.09
CA ASN A 120 14.68 -14.93 -1.22
C ASN A 120 15.92 -14.34 -0.53
N ALA A 121 16.66 -15.15 0.23
CA ALA A 121 17.84 -14.70 0.97
C ALA A 121 18.97 -14.17 0.06
N ALA A 122 19.02 -14.61 -1.20
CA ALA A 122 20.00 -14.19 -2.20
C ALA A 122 19.56 -12.93 -2.98
N THR A 123 18.29 -12.88 -3.44
CA THR A 123 17.80 -11.77 -4.28
C THR A 123 17.04 -10.69 -3.50
N GLY A 124 16.77 -10.93 -2.21
CA GLY A 124 16.03 -10.02 -1.34
C GLY A 124 14.51 -10.11 -1.51
N PHE A 125 13.83 -9.00 -1.24
CA PHE A 125 12.37 -8.88 -1.37
C PHE A 125 12.02 -8.27 -2.74
N THR A 126 11.48 -9.09 -3.64
CA THR A 126 11.27 -8.73 -5.05
C THR A 126 9.90 -9.19 -5.56
N CYS A 127 9.40 -8.51 -6.58
CA CYS A 127 8.24 -8.93 -7.37
C CYS A 127 8.69 -9.22 -8.82
N ASP A 128 7.88 -9.96 -9.57
CA ASP A 128 8.16 -10.27 -10.97
C ASP A 128 7.87 -9.07 -11.88
N THR A 129 8.94 -8.46 -12.40
CA THR A 129 8.89 -7.31 -13.31
C THR A 129 8.65 -7.70 -14.78
N THR A 130 8.70 -9.00 -15.09
CA THR A 130 8.55 -9.55 -16.46
C THR A 130 7.14 -10.00 -16.76
N ASN A 131 6.30 -10.18 -15.73
CA ASN A 131 4.90 -10.54 -15.86
C ASN A 131 4.12 -9.51 -16.69
N SER A 132 3.38 -9.97 -17.71
CA SER A 132 2.66 -9.09 -18.65
C SER A 132 1.50 -8.30 -18.03
N SER A 133 0.96 -8.75 -16.89
CA SER A 133 -0.14 -8.07 -16.19
C SER A 133 0.37 -7.21 -15.03
N THR A 134 1.25 -7.76 -14.20
CA THR A 134 1.69 -7.08 -12.95
C THR A 134 3.05 -6.40 -13.06
N GLY A 135 3.83 -6.66 -14.12
CA GLY A 135 5.23 -6.24 -14.24
C GLY A 135 5.42 -4.73 -14.25
N THR A 136 4.53 -3.98 -14.90
CA THR A 136 4.58 -2.51 -14.94
C THR A 136 4.42 -1.91 -13.53
N ASN A 137 3.43 -2.36 -12.78
CA ASN A 137 3.20 -1.86 -11.42
C ASN A 137 4.28 -2.35 -10.44
N CYS A 138 4.78 -3.57 -10.63
CA CYS A 138 5.94 -4.07 -9.88
C CYS A 138 7.18 -3.18 -10.10
N LYS A 139 7.45 -2.77 -11.35
CA LYS A 139 8.52 -1.82 -11.66
C LYS A 139 8.31 -0.47 -10.98
N SER A 140 7.09 0.06 -10.97
CA SER A 140 6.77 1.33 -10.30
C SER A 140 6.88 1.28 -8.77
N LEU A 141 6.70 0.09 -8.17
CA LEU A 141 6.85 -0.12 -6.72
C LEU A 141 8.30 -0.36 -6.28
N THR A 142 9.17 -0.76 -7.20
CA THR A 142 10.55 -1.16 -6.90
C THR A 142 11.62 -0.19 -7.39
N GLN A 143 11.28 0.69 -8.34
CA GLN A 143 12.07 1.85 -8.77
C GLN A 143 11.71 3.08 -7.95
#